data_AF-A0A8C7YMX7-F1
#
_entry.id   AF-A0A8C7YMX7-F1
#
_cell.length_a   1.000
_cell.length_b   1.000
_cell.length_c   1.000
_cell.angle_alpha   90.00
_cell.angle_beta   90.00
_cell.angle_gamma   90.00
#
_symmetry.space_group_name_H-M   'P 1'
#
loop_
_entity.id
_entity.type
_entity.pdbx_description
1 polymer ?
#
loop_
_entity_poly.entity_id
_entity_poly.type
_entity_poly.pdbx_seq_one_letter_code
_entity_poly.pdbx_strand_id
1 'polypeptide(L)'
;MGATASQLDTGKLSEYEELTFLTKQEILLAYDRFDKLVPKEEKNRIDYRVPMEDILELPELKFNPFKERICKVFSTSDKKDGSLDFDDFLDFLSAFSDSATLEIKSHYAFHIFDFDDDGTLDRQDLKKLINCLTGKADKTSLTPDEMRMLIDNILEESDIDQDGTVNLSEFQHVISRSPDFVSSFQIVL
;
A
#
# COMPACT_ATOMS: atom_id res chain seq x y z
N MET A 1 -16.56 -26.29 13.25
CA MET A 1 -15.33 -26.18 14.07
C MET A 1 -14.15 -26.66 13.24
N GLY A 2 -13.22 -25.77 12.89
CA GLY A 2 -11.77 -26.03 12.94
C GLY A 2 -11.03 -26.73 11.80
N ALA A 3 -11.37 -26.56 10.51
CA ALA A 3 -10.62 -27.21 9.42
C ALA A 3 -9.61 -26.32 8.66
N THR A 4 -9.63 -24.99 8.86
CA THR A 4 -8.75 -24.05 8.13
C THR A 4 -7.35 -23.95 8.74
N ALA A 5 -7.19 -24.31 10.02
CA ALA A 5 -5.90 -24.29 10.71
C ALA A 5 -4.94 -25.43 10.31
N SER A 6 -5.38 -26.42 9.52
CA SER A 6 -4.60 -27.63 9.23
C SER A 6 -3.69 -27.54 8.01
N GLN A 7 -3.66 -26.42 7.29
CA GLN A 7 -2.85 -26.25 6.07
C GLN A 7 -1.69 -25.26 6.22
N LEU A 8 -1.78 -24.31 7.15
CA LEU A 8 -0.64 -23.52 7.58
C LEU A 8 0.12 -24.35 8.61
N ASP A 9 1.27 -24.87 8.21
CA ASP A 9 2.19 -25.56 9.10
C ASP A 9 2.50 -24.63 10.29
N THR A 10 2.47 -25.17 11.52
CA THR A 10 2.66 -24.35 12.74
C THR A 10 4.04 -23.68 12.77
N GLY A 11 5.00 -24.23 12.01
CA GLY A 11 6.29 -23.61 11.72
C GLY A 11 6.16 -22.35 10.88
N LYS A 12 5.46 -22.40 9.73
CA LYS A 12 5.24 -21.23 8.86
C LYS A 12 4.47 -20.12 9.56
N LEU A 13 3.49 -20.47 10.38
CA LEU A 13 2.74 -19.49 11.18
C LEU A 13 3.62 -18.73 12.17
N SER A 14 4.64 -19.39 12.72
CA SER A 14 5.62 -18.73 13.60
C SER A 14 6.63 -17.92 12.78
N GLU A 15 7.03 -18.41 11.61
CA GLU A 15 7.88 -17.68 10.67
C GLU A 15 7.22 -16.38 10.20
N TYR A 16 5.94 -16.42 9.81
CA TYR A 16 5.16 -15.23 9.46
C TYR A 16 4.96 -14.29 10.66
N GLU A 17 4.76 -14.80 11.87
CA GLU A 17 4.68 -13.95 13.08
C GLU A 17 6.01 -13.27 13.41
N GLU A 18 7.14 -13.91 13.08
CA GLU A 18 8.48 -13.32 13.25
C GLU A 18 8.84 -12.34 12.12
N LEU A 19 8.31 -12.56 10.92
CA LEU A 19 8.58 -11.73 9.72
C LEU A 19 7.59 -10.57 9.54
N THR A 20 6.39 -10.68 10.11
CA THR A 20 5.32 -9.67 9.97
C THR A 20 4.92 -9.09 11.33
N PHE A 21 4.34 -7.90 11.35
CA PHE A 21 3.87 -7.26 12.59
C PHE A 21 2.49 -7.77 13.05
N LEU A 22 2.08 -8.94 12.57
CA LEU A 22 0.76 -9.52 12.77
C LEU A 22 0.78 -10.63 13.81
N THR A 23 -0.30 -10.74 14.58
CA THR A 23 -0.50 -11.85 15.52
C THR A 23 -0.92 -13.13 14.78
N LYS A 24 -0.71 -14.30 15.40
CA LYS A 24 -1.22 -15.59 14.86
C LYS A 24 -2.71 -15.56 14.52
N GLN A 25 -3.50 -14.81 15.28
CA GLN A 25 -4.95 -14.67 15.01
C GLN A 25 -5.21 -13.87 13.74
N GLU A 26 -4.46 -12.80 13.50
CA GLU A 26 -4.57 -12.01 12.28
C GLU A 26 -4.10 -12.79 11.06
N ILE A 27 -2.99 -13.54 11.17
CA ILE A 27 -2.49 -14.41 10.10
C ILE A 27 -3.53 -15.49 9.75
N LEU A 28 -4.17 -16.09 10.76
CA LEU A 28 -5.25 -17.07 10.53
C LEU A 28 -6.50 -16.43 9.88
N LEU A 29 -6.86 -15.21 10.28
CA LEU A 29 -7.95 -14.46 9.65
C LEU A 29 -7.62 -14.07 8.21
N ALA A 30 -6.37 -13.67 7.95
CA ALA A 30 -5.85 -13.37 6.62
C ALA A 30 -5.94 -14.61 5.74
N TYR A 31 -5.52 -15.77 6.25
CA TYR A 31 -5.64 -17.04 5.53
C TYR A 31 -7.07 -17.43 5.24
N ASP A 32 -7.99 -17.29 6.20
CA ASP A 32 -9.41 -17.58 5.98
C ASP A 32 -10.04 -16.63 4.93
N ARG A 33 -9.60 -15.37 4.90
CA ARG A 33 -10.00 -14.40 3.86
C ARG A 33 -9.41 -14.78 2.51
N PHE A 34 -8.13 -15.08 2.44
CA PHE A 34 -7.46 -15.51 1.21
C PHE A 34 -8.12 -16.78 0.65
N ASP A 35 -8.35 -17.80 1.47
CA ASP A 35 -9.07 -19.03 1.09
C ASP A 35 -10.52 -18.80 0.60
N LYS A 36 -11.15 -17.70 1.00
CA LYS A 36 -12.46 -17.28 0.47
C LYS A 36 -12.38 -16.59 -0.88
N LEU A 37 -11.28 -15.87 -1.14
CA LEU A 37 -11.02 -15.23 -2.43
C LEU A 37 -10.54 -16.23 -3.48
N VAL A 38 -9.82 -17.29 -3.07
CA VAL A 38 -9.41 -18.36 -3.98
C VAL A 38 -10.63 -19.17 -4.45
N PRO A 39 -10.88 -19.28 -5.77
CA PRO A 39 -11.97 -20.08 -6.30
C PRO A 39 -11.83 -21.56 -5.89
N LYS A 40 -12.95 -22.22 -5.66
CA LYS A 40 -13.01 -23.60 -5.12
C LYS A 40 -12.23 -24.63 -5.96
N GLU A 41 -11.99 -24.35 -7.24
CA GLU A 41 -11.22 -25.21 -8.16
C GLU A 41 -9.69 -25.15 -7.93
N GLU A 42 -9.17 -24.10 -7.28
CA GLU A 42 -7.73 -23.95 -6.95
C GLU A 42 -7.44 -23.94 -5.44
N LYS A 43 -8.43 -24.27 -4.61
CA LYS A 43 -8.28 -24.49 -3.16
C LYS A 43 -7.23 -25.57 -2.87
N ASN A 44 -6.02 -25.14 -2.47
CA ASN A 44 -4.81 -25.87 -2.01
C ASN A 44 -3.53 -25.44 -2.74
N ARG A 45 -3.60 -24.61 -3.78
CA ARG A 45 -2.38 -24.08 -4.39
C ARG A 45 -1.87 -22.91 -3.56
N ILE A 46 -0.80 -23.15 -2.79
CA ILE A 46 -0.06 -22.10 -2.09
C ILE A 46 0.56 -21.13 -3.11
N ASP A 47 0.89 -21.61 -4.32
CA ASP A 47 1.32 -20.80 -5.45
C ASP A 47 0.19 -20.05 -6.19
N TYR A 48 -1.05 -20.10 -5.69
CA TYR A 48 -2.15 -19.38 -6.32
C TYR A 48 -2.05 -17.90 -5.99
N ARG A 49 -1.87 -17.08 -7.02
CA ARG A 49 -1.96 -15.62 -6.90
C ARG A 49 -3.40 -15.19 -7.12
N VAL A 50 -3.98 -14.56 -6.10
CA VAL A 50 -5.31 -13.98 -6.18
C VAL A 50 -5.25 -12.77 -7.13
N PRO A 51 -6.11 -12.71 -8.15
CA PRO A 51 -6.12 -11.59 -9.07
C PRO A 51 -6.53 -10.31 -8.36
N MET A 52 -6.06 -9.17 -8.87
CA MET A 52 -6.27 -7.87 -8.26
C MET A 52 -7.76 -7.59 -7.99
N GLU A 53 -8.65 -7.98 -8.90
CA GLU A 53 -10.11 -7.76 -8.82
C GLU A 53 -10.72 -8.24 -7.50
N ASP A 54 -10.33 -9.44 -7.04
CA ASP A 54 -10.82 -10.03 -5.79
C ASP A 54 -10.27 -9.30 -4.56
N ILE A 55 -9.01 -8.87 -4.61
CA ILE A 55 -8.37 -8.07 -3.56
C ILE A 55 -9.04 -6.68 -3.45
N LEU A 56 -9.43 -6.08 -4.58
CA LEU A 56 -10.13 -4.80 -4.63
C LEU A 56 -11.54 -4.84 -4.03
N GLU A 57 -12.15 -6.03 -3.91
CA GLU A 57 -13.44 -6.24 -3.26
C GLU A 57 -13.35 -6.25 -1.73
N LEU A 58 -12.15 -6.41 -1.17
CA LEU A 58 -11.95 -6.40 0.27
C LEU A 58 -12.42 -5.08 0.87
N PRO A 59 -13.17 -5.10 1.99
CA PRO A 59 -13.73 -3.89 2.58
C PRO A 59 -12.64 -2.86 2.97
N GLU A 60 -11.44 -3.33 3.28
CA GLU A 60 -10.25 -2.51 3.62
C GLU A 60 -9.73 -1.71 2.40
N LEU A 61 -9.79 -2.29 1.19
CA LEU A 61 -9.33 -1.64 -0.04
C LEU A 61 -10.46 -1.00 -0.85
N LYS A 62 -11.71 -1.44 -0.66
CA LYS A 62 -12.86 -1.01 -1.46
C LYS A 62 -13.06 0.51 -1.46
N PHE A 63 -12.79 1.17 -0.33
CA PHE A 63 -12.93 2.61 -0.18
C PHE A 63 -11.67 3.39 -0.56
N ASN A 64 -10.51 2.73 -0.63
CA ASN A 64 -9.24 3.36 -0.90
C ASN A 64 -9.10 3.73 -2.40
N PRO A 65 -8.85 5.00 -2.75
CA PRO A 65 -8.60 5.42 -4.14
C PRO A 65 -7.33 4.80 -4.74
N PHE A 66 -6.36 4.47 -3.90
CA PHE A 66 -5.07 3.93 -4.32
C PHE A 66 -5.01 2.40 -4.33
N LYS A 67 -6.15 1.73 -4.13
CA LYS A 67 -6.22 0.26 -4.02
C LYS A 67 -5.54 -0.49 -5.16
N GLU A 68 -5.63 0.02 -6.38
CA GLU A 68 -4.98 -0.55 -7.55
C GLU A 68 -3.45 -0.42 -7.48
N ARG A 69 -2.96 0.72 -6.99
CA ARG A 69 -1.53 0.97 -6.80
C ARG A 69 -0.97 0.16 -5.65
N ILE A 70 -1.70 0.13 -4.53
CA ILE A 70 -1.37 -0.69 -3.37
C ILE A 70 -1.21 -2.16 -3.81
N CYS A 71 -2.19 -2.73 -4.53
CA CYS A 71 -2.04 -4.10 -5.02
C CYS A 71 -0.84 -4.27 -5.95
N LYS A 72 -0.50 -3.29 -6.79
CA LYS A 72 0.69 -3.37 -7.66
C LYS A 72 2.01 -3.31 -6.88
N VAL A 73 2.07 -2.49 -5.84
CA VAL A 73 3.25 -2.33 -4.98
C VAL A 73 3.50 -3.58 -4.14
N PHE A 74 2.42 -4.17 -3.60
CA PHE A 74 2.52 -5.40 -2.83
C PHE A 74 2.63 -6.65 -3.71
N SER A 75 2.28 -6.57 -5.00
CA SER A 75 2.40 -7.70 -5.92
C SER A 75 3.85 -7.94 -6.28
N THR A 76 4.40 -9.06 -5.82
CA THR A 76 5.74 -9.53 -6.23
C THR A 76 5.74 -10.17 -7.62
N SER A 77 4.62 -10.11 -8.35
CA SER A 77 4.49 -10.70 -9.68
C SER A 77 5.34 -9.91 -10.69
N ASP A 78 6.23 -10.60 -11.42
CA ASP A 78 7.04 -10.03 -12.52
C ASP A 78 6.20 -9.29 -13.58
N LYS A 79 4.92 -9.65 -13.68
CA LYS A 79 4.01 -9.06 -14.67
C LYS A 79 3.36 -7.76 -14.21
N LYS A 80 3.50 -7.36 -12.93
CA LYS A 80 2.78 -6.23 -12.31
C LYS A 80 1.27 -6.27 -12.59
N ASP A 81 0.70 -7.46 -12.76
CA ASP A 81 -0.74 -7.69 -12.98
C ASP A 81 -1.57 -7.38 -11.70
N GLY A 82 -0.91 -7.04 -10.59
CA GLY A 82 -1.55 -6.74 -9.30
C GLY A 82 -2.06 -7.99 -8.59
N SER A 83 -1.56 -9.18 -8.97
CA SER A 83 -1.93 -10.44 -8.34
C SER A 83 -1.07 -10.72 -7.12
N LEU A 84 -1.71 -10.97 -5.99
CA LEU A 84 -1.05 -11.17 -4.70
C LEU A 84 -1.04 -12.65 -4.36
N ASP A 85 0.12 -13.19 -3.99
CA ASP A 85 0.16 -14.47 -3.30
C ASP A 85 -0.10 -14.29 -1.79
N PHE A 86 0.01 -15.39 -1.04
CA PHE A 86 -0.28 -15.38 0.39
C PHE A 86 0.75 -14.58 1.20
N ASP A 87 2.03 -14.62 0.83
CA ASP A 87 3.08 -13.80 1.46
C ASP A 87 2.81 -12.32 1.18
N ASP A 88 2.56 -11.96 -0.09
CA ASP A 88 2.21 -10.60 -0.50
C ASP A 88 0.98 -10.07 0.28
N PHE A 89 -0.01 -10.93 0.52
CA PHE A 89 -1.22 -10.58 1.26
C PHE A 89 -0.98 -10.36 2.75
N LEU A 90 -0.07 -11.14 3.35
CA LEU A 90 0.35 -10.94 4.73
C LEU A 90 1.18 -9.67 4.89
N ASP A 91 2.11 -9.40 3.97
CA ASP A 91 2.88 -8.15 3.96
C ASP A 91 1.97 -6.94 3.79
N PHE A 92 0.96 -7.05 2.93
CA PHE A 92 -0.08 -6.04 2.78
C PHE A 92 -0.80 -5.77 4.12
N LEU A 93 -1.32 -6.81 4.78
CA LEU A 93 -2.01 -6.64 6.06
C LEU A 93 -1.06 -6.15 7.16
N SER A 94 0.20 -6.58 7.13
CA SER A 94 1.25 -6.17 8.06
C SER A 94 1.54 -4.68 7.93
N ALA A 95 1.69 -4.17 6.71
CA ALA A 95 1.94 -2.76 6.44
C ALA A 95 0.75 -1.86 6.84
N PHE A 96 -0.48 -2.38 6.70
CA PHE A 96 -1.70 -1.69 7.13
C PHE A 96 -1.98 -1.82 8.64
N SER A 97 -1.28 -2.71 9.35
CA SER A 97 -1.43 -2.87 10.79
C SER A 97 -0.96 -1.62 11.55
N ASP A 98 -1.62 -1.32 12.67
CA ASP A 98 -1.17 -0.30 13.62
C ASP A 98 0.23 -0.59 14.18
N SER A 99 0.64 -1.86 14.18
CA SER A 99 1.94 -2.32 14.65
C SER A 99 3.10 -1.97 13.71
N ALA A 100 2.84 -1.62 12.44
CA ALA A 100 3.89 -1.26 11.49
C ALA A 100 4.50 0.11 11.82
N THR A 101 5.83 0.20 11.75
CA THR A 101 6.56 1.44 12.03
C THR A 101 6.27 2.50 10.96
N LEU A 102 6.36 3.77 11.35
CA LEU A 102 6.21 4.89 10.42
C LEU A 102 7.18 4.80 9.24
N GLU A 103 8.39 4.27 9.47
CA GLU A 103 9.41 4.09 8.42
C GLU A 103 8.93 3.14 7.31
N ILE A 104 8.36 1.99 7.69
CA ILE A 104 7.80 1.00 6.76
C ILE A 104 6.58 1.58 6.04
N LYS A 105 5.68 2.24 6.77
CA LYS A 105 4.52 2.92 6.18
C LYS A 105 4.94 3.99 5.18
N SER A 106 5.98 4.76 5.50
CA SER A 106 6.51 5.80 4.60
C SER A 106 7.15 5.19 3.36
N HIS A 107 7.85 4.07 3.49
CA HIS A 107 8.44 3.34 2.37
C HIS A 107 7.36 2.81 1.41
N TYR A 108 6.33 2.14 1.93
CA TYR A 108 5.22 1.67 1.09
C TYR A 108 4.40 2.83 0.51
N ALA A 109 4.14 3.87 1.29
CA ALA A 109 3.47 5.07 0.81
C ALA A 109 4.23 5.70 -0.36
N PHE A 110 5.56 5.82 -0.24
CA PHE A 110 6.42 6.31 -1.32
C PHE A 110 6.25 5.48 -2.60
N HIS A 111 6.33 4.15 -2.50
CA HIS A 111 6.12 3.26 -3.65
C HIS A 111 4.69 3.31 -4.21
N ILE A 112 3.67 3.58 -3.39
CA ILE A 112 2.28 3.77 -3.86
C ILE A 112 2.14 5.08 -4.64
N PHE A 113 2.92 6.10 -4.28
CA PHE A 113 2.88 7.43 -4.89
C PHE A 113 3.78 7.56 -6.11
N ASP A 114 4.83 6.75 -6.19
CA ASP A 114 5.70 6.59 -7.34
C ASP A 114 4.92 5.83 -8.43
N PHE A 115 4.50 6.54 -9.49
CA PHE A 115 3.68 5.92 -10.54
C PHE A 115 4.53 5.22 -11.60
N ASP A 116 5.76 5.67 -11.83
CA ASP A 116 6.67 5.07 -12.80
C ASP A 116 7.66 4.07 -12.19
N ASP A 117 7.60 3.90 -10.86
CA ASP A 117 8.46 3.00 -10.08
C ASP A 117 9.95 3.33 -10.31
N ASP A 118 10.28 4.62 -10.47
CA ASP A 118 11.65 5.07 -10.76
C ASP A 118 12.48 5.35 -9.48
N GLY A 119 11.83 5.28 -8.31
CA GLY A 119 12.44 5.52 -7.01
C GLY A 119 12.48 6.99 -6.61
N THR A 120 11.83 7.88 -7.37
CA THR A 120 11.72 9.32 -7.13
C THR A 120 10.30 9.80 -7.38
N LEU A 121 9.81 10.75 -6.58
CA LEU A 121 8.50 11.36 -6.81
C LEU A 121 8.67 12.61 -7.65
N ASP A 122 8.31 12.49 -8.92
CA ASP A 122 8.31 13.62 -9.83
C ASP A 122 7.07 14.54 -9.65
N ARG A 123 7.12 15.70 -10.29
CA ARG A 123 6.00 16.67 -10.29
C ARG A 123 4.69 16.09 -10.83
N GLN A 124 4.75 15.21 -11.83
CA GLN A 124 3.59 14.53 -12.39
C GLN A 124 3.01 13.51 -11.42
N ASP A 125 3.82 12.85 -10.60
CA ASP A 125 3.37 11.85 -9.64
C ASP A 125 2.71 12.49 -8.44
N LEU A 126 3.30 13.55 -7.90
CA LEU A 126 2.65 14.42 -6.93
C LEU A 126 1.33 14.99 -7.49
N LYS A 127 1.31 15.35 -8.78
CA LYS A 127 0.09 15.80 -9.44
C LYS A 127 -0.96 14.69 -9.52
N LYS A 128 -0.61 13.48 -9.95
CA LYS A 128 -1.55 12.34 -10.01
C LYS A 128 -2.07 11.99 -8.63
N LEU A 129 -1.20 12.00 -7.61
CA LEU A 129 -1.53 11.79 -6.21
C LEU A 129 -2.61 12.77 -5.72
N ILE A 130 -2.33 14.07 -5.82
CA ILE A 130 -3.25 15.12 -5.39
C ILE A 130 -4.55 15.02 -6.19
N ASN A 131 -4.48 14.77 -7.51
CA ASN A 131 -5.68 14.59 -8.33
C ASN A 131 -6.52 13.39 -7.87
N CYS A 132 -5.90 12.30 -7.42
CA CYS A 132 -6.58 11.10 -6.97
C CYS A 132 -7.21 11.30 -5.57
N LEU A 133 -6.53 12.03 -4.68
CA LEU A 133 -7.04 12.45 -3.37
C LEU A 133 -8.22 13.43 -3.50
N THR A 134 -8.04 14.48 -4.30
CA THR A 134 -9.02 15.55 -4.49
C THR A 134 -10.17 15.13 -5.42
N GLY A 135 -9.94 14.22 -6.36
CA GLY A 135 -10.92 13.79 -7.36
C GLY A 135 -12.11 12.99 -6.82
N LYS A 136 -12.00 12.39 -5.62
CA LYS A 136 -13.15 11.74 -4.94
C LYS A 136 -13.86 12.64 -3.93
N ALA A 137 -13.21 13.71 -3.46
CA ALA A 137 -13.81 14.67 -2.56
C ALA A 137 -14.57 15.72 -3.40
N ASP A 138 -15.85 15.44 -3.66
CA ASP A 138 -16.85 16.16 -4.45
C ASP A 138 -17.04 17.67 -4.15
N LYS A 139 -16.12 18.38 -3.48
CA LYS A 139 -16.31 19.79 -3.07
C LYS A 139 -15.13 20.74 -3.19
N THR A 140 -13.94 20.29 -3.56
CA THR A 140 -12.77 21.18 -3.65
C THR A 140 -11.86 20.77 -4.79
N SER A 141 -12.34 20.88 -6.03
CA SER A 141 -11.47 20.81 -7.20
C SER A 141 -10.42 21.91 -7.07
N LEU A 142 -9.21 21.58 -6.64
CA LEU A 142 -8.09 22.51 -6.65
C LEU A 142 -7.92 22.98 -8.10
N THR A 143 -7.82 24.29 -8.30
CA THR A 143 -7.47 24.82 -9.61
C THR A 143 -6.09 24.32 -10.02
N PRO A 144 -5.82 24.18 -11.33
CA PRO A 144 -4.52 23.73 -11.80
C PRO A 144 -3.37 24.60 -11.28
N ASP A 145 -3.62 25.88 -11.01
CA ASP A 145 -2.69 26.80 -10.37
C ASP A 145 -2.44 26.48 -8.89
N GLU A 146 -3.48 26.26 -8.08
CA GLU A 146 -3.34 25.89 -6.65
C GLU A 146 -2.60 24.56 -6.49
N MET A 147 -2.92 23.59 -7.36
CA MET A 147 -2.23 22.31 -7.41
C MET A 147 -0.75 22.47 -7.75
N ARG A 148 -0.43 23.34 -8.71
CA ARG A 148 0.95 23.64 -9.07
C ARG A 148 1.68 24.33 -7.92
N MET A 149 1.06 25.30 -7.28
CA MET A 149 1.64 26.00 -6.12
C MET A 149 1.88 25.04 -4.95
N LEU A 150 0.97 24.09 -4.71
CA LEU A 150 1.16 23.08 -3.67
C LEU A 150 2.33 22.14 -4.00
N ILE A 151 2.45 21.68 -5.25
CA ILE A 151 3.59 20.85 -5.69
C ILE A 151 4.90 21.64 -5.62
N ASP A 152 4.92 22.89 -6.09
CA ASP A 152 6.12 23.74 -6.05
C ASP A 152 6.52 24.04 -4.59
N ASN A 153 5.56 24.28 -3.68
CA ASN A 153 5.84 24.44 -2.24
C ASN A 153 6.36 23.15 -1.60
N ILE A 154 5.73 21.99 -1.90
CA ILE A 154 6.20 20.70 -1.41
C ILE A 154 7.63 20.48 -1.88
N LEU A 155 7.91 20.64 -3.18
CA LEU A 155 9.27 20.50 -3.69
C LEU A 155 10.22 21.48 -3.03
N GLU A 156 9.89 22.76 -2.92
CA GLU A 156 10.78 23.74 -2.27
C GLU A 156 11.10 23.38 -0.80
N GLU A 157 10.16 22.76 -0.07
CA GLU A 157 10.38 22.28 1.30
C GLU A 157 11.03 20.89 1.40
N SER A 158 10.87 20.05 0.38
CA SER A 158 11.23 18.61 0.39
C SER A 158 12.52 18.30 -0.35
N ASP A 159 12.73 18.96 -1.49
CA ASP A 159 13.81 18.78 -2.44
C ASP A 159 15.06 19.51 -1.91
N ILE A 160 15.90 18.75 -1.19
CA ILE A 160 17.08 19.28 -0.51
C ILE A 160 18.21 19.47 -1.51
N ASP A 161 18.33 18.58 -2.49
CA ASP A 161 19.36 18.63 -3.52
C ASP A 161 18.97 19.45 -4.76
N GLN A 162 17.72 19.94 -4.82
CA GLN A 162 17.16 20.77 -5.88
C GLN A 162 17.17 20.07 -7.25
N ASP A 163 16.98 18.76 -7.26
CA ASP A 163 16.95 17.96 -8.48
C ASP A 163 15.57 18.00 -9.19
N GLY A 164 14.56 18.55 -8.52
CA GLY A 164 13.20 18.71 -9.00
C GLY A 164 12.31 17.49 -8.77
N THR A 165 12.80 16.49 -8.04
CA THR A 165 12.13 15.26 -7.61
C THR A 165 12.23 15.11 -6.09
N VAL A 166 11.52 14.14 -5.52
CA VAL A 166 11.64 13.82 -4.09
C VAL A 166 12.05 12.37 -3.97
N ASN A 167 13.25 12.10 -3.46
CA ASN A 167 13.69 10.73 -3.20
C ASN A 167 13.12 10.20 -1.87
N LEU A 168 13.26 8.90 -1.62
CA LEU A 168 12.72 8.27 -0.40
C LEU A 168 13.25 8.89 0.91
N SER A 169 14.52 9.34 0.92
CA SER A 169 15.11 9.96 2.11
C SER A 169 14.51 11.34 2.39
N GLU A 170 14.31 12.13 1.34
CA GLU A 170 13.64 13.43 1.41
C GLU A 170 12.17 13.28 1.79
N PHE A 171 11.48 12.30 1.22
CA PHE A 171 10.10 11.99 1.55
C PHE A 171 9.92 11.65 3.03
N GLN A 172 10.81 10.82 3.59
CA GLN A 172 10.84 10.54 5.02
C GLN A 172 11.10 11.79 5.87
N HIS A 173 12.00 12.68 5.40
CA HIS A 173 12.27 13.95 6.08
C HIS A 173 11.02 14.83 6.17
N VAL A 174 10.25 14.91 5.07
CA VAL A 174 9.04 15.71 4.95
C VAL A 174 7.92 15.16 5.82
N ILE A 175 7.71 13.85 5.79
CA ILE A 175 6.75 13.14 6.66
C ILE A 175 7.09 13.40 8.14
N SER A 176 8.38 13.36 8.51
CA SER A 176 8.80 13.62 9.89
C SER A 176 8.64 15.09 10.30
N ARG A 177 8.69 16.03 9.35
CA ARG A 177 8.61 17.48 9.60
C ARG A 177 7.19 18.04 9.57
N SER A 178 6.33 17.44 8.76
CA SER A 178 4.99 17.94 8.44
C SER A 178 3.91 16.90 8.83
N PRO A 179 3.47 16.87 10.10
CA PRO A 179 2.45 15.93 10.56
C PRO A 179 1.10 16.08 9.84
N ASP A 180 0.78 17.27 9.30
CA ASP A 180 -0.39 17.50 8.44
C ASP A 180 -0.35 16.67 7.14
N PHE A 181 0.85 16.47 6.60
CA PHE A 181 1.09 15.63 5.43
C PHE A 181 0.84 14.15 5.78
N VAL A 182 1.30 13.72 6.96
CA VAL A 182 1.06 12.36 7.49
C VAL A 182 -0.41 12.08 7.75
N SER A 183 -1.16 13.05 8.28
CA SER A 183 -2.59 12.90 8.53
C SER A 183 -3.39 12.74 7.23
N SER A 184 -2.91 13.33 6.13
CA SER A 184 -3.51 13.14 4.81
C SER A 184 -3.16 11.75 4.22
N PHE A 185 -2.01 11.18 4.60
CA PHE A 185 -1.62 9.82 4.21
C PHE A 185 -2.25 8.72 5.05
N GLN A 186 -2.57 8.96 6.32
CA GLN A 186 -3.39 8.06 7.13
C GLN A 186 -4.83 7.89 6.60
N ILE A 187 -5.26 8.74 5.67
CA ILE A 187 -6.54 8.56 4.94
C ILE A 187 -6.37 7.59 3.76
N VAL A 188 -5.13 7.34 3.33
CA VAL A 188 -4.76 6.53 2.17
C VAL A 188 -4.36 5.10 2.56
N LEU A 189 -3.83 4.93 3.77
CA LEU A 189 -3.51 3.64 4.40
C LEU A 189 -4.37 3.45 5.66
#